data_AF-A0A661KQA4-F1
#
_entry.id   AF-A0A661KQA4-F1
#
_cell.length_a   1.000
_cell.length_b   1.000
_cell.length_c   1.000
_cell.angle_alpha   90.00
_cell.angle_beta   90.00
_cell.angle_gamma   90.00
#
_symmetry.space_group_name_H-M   'P 1'
#
loop_
_entity.id
_entity.type
_entity.pdbx_description
1 polymer ?
#
loop_
_entity_poly.entity_id
_entity_poly.type
_entity_poly.pdbx_seq_one_letter_code
_entity_poly.pdbx_strand_id
1 'polypeptide(L)'
;MKPESEFGLKTKLGRIEINEHVFISIIAILIGVAAGYGAVIFRFAIKGAQYLFYQNTADFLEFQHEVPFYLKILLPGLGGLIVGPMIYYWAREAKGHGVPEVMEAVAVKGGRIRPRVSLVKILASGLSIGCGGSVGREGPMV
;
A
#
# COMPACT_ATOMS: atom_id res chain seq x y z
N MET A 1 7.46 67.39 -1.29
CA MET A 1 8.57 66.72 -2.00
C MET A 1 8.49 65.24 -1.61
N LYS A 2 8.10 64.38 -2.56
CA LYS A 2 7.95 62.91 -2.44
C LYS A 2 9.33 62.25 -2.17
N PRO A 3 9.42 61.01 -1.62
CA PRO A 3 8.70 59.88 -2.19
C PRO A 3 8.07 58.90 -1.21
N GLU A 4 6.85 58.53 -1.59
CA GLU A 4 5.93 57.59 -0.99
C GLU A 4 5.95 56.27 -1.78
N SER A 5 7.14 55.75 -2.11
CA SER A 5 7.31 54.67 -3.09
C SER A 5 7.58 53.26 -2.52
N GLU A 6 7.71 53.08 -1.20
CA GLU A 6 7.98 51.75 -0.63
C GLU A 6 6.75 51.01 -0.08
N PHE A 7 5.61 51.69 0.08
CA PHE A 7 4.39 51.08 0.61
C PHE A 7 3.57 50.33 -0.47
N GLY A 8 3.97 50.41 -1.74
CA GLY A 8 3.24 49.84 -2.88
C GLY A 8 3.61 48.39 -3.25
N LEU A 9 4.70 47.81 -2.72
CA LEU A 9 5.15 46.47 -3.12
C LEU A 9 4.69 45.33 -2.20
N LYS A 10 4.41 45.59 -0.91
CA LYS A 10 4.01 44.53 0.04
C LYS A 10 2.53 44.17 0.00
N THR A 11 1.72 44.84 -0.81
CA THR A 11 0.26 44.59 -0.93
C THR A 11 -0.10 43.78 -2.18
N LYS A 12 0.88 43.47 -3.05
CA LYS A 12 0.68 42.64 -4.24
C LYS A 12 1.08 41.16 -4.07
N LEU A 13 1.34 40.75 -2.83
CA LEU A 13 1.30 39.34 -2.40
C LEU A 13 -0.06 39.02 -1.76
N GLY A 14 -1.12 39.65 -2.27
CA GLY A 14 -2.50 39.26 -1.99
C GLY A 14 -2.72 37.85 -2.51
N ARG A 15 -2.54 36.89 -1.61
CA ARG A 15 -3.58 35.90 -1.32
C ARG A 15 -4.14 35.29 -2.60
N ILE A 16 -3.37 34.37 -3.18
CA ILE A 16 -3.95 33.37 -4.08
C ILE A 16 -4.94 32.59 -3.20
N GLU A 17 -6.20 33.04 -3.18
CA GLU A 17 -7.33 32.28 -2.67
C GLU A 17 -7.54 31.11 -3.62
N ILE A 18 -6.62 30.14 -3.61
CA ILE A 18 -7.00 28.82 -4.06
C ILE A 18 -8.10 28.41 -3.10
N ASN A 19 -9.33 28.32 -3.60
CA ASN A 19 -10.45 27.79 -2.84
C ASN A 19 -9.96 26.51 -2.15
N GLU A 20 -10.11 26.41 -0.83
CA GLU A 20 -9.69 25.24 -0.06
C GLU A 20 -10.18 23.94 -0.70
N HIS A 21 -11.37 23.98 -1.29
CA HIS A 21 -11.95 22.93 -2.13
C HIS A 21 -11.08 22.50 -3.32
N VAL A 22 -10.52 23.45 -4.08
CA VAL A 22 -9.64 23.18 -5.22
C VAL A 22 -8.32 22.59 -4.74
N PHE A 23 -7.75 23.12 -3.66
CA PHE A 23 -6.52 22.60 -3.07
C PHE A 23 -6.68 21.15 -2.60
N ILE A 24 -7.74 20.86 -1.83
CA ILE A 24 -8.06 19.50 -1.37
C ILE A 24 -8.36 18.58 -2.56
N SER A 25 -9.03 19.06 -3.61
CA SER A 25 -9.31 18.27 -4.81
C SER A 25 -8.03 17.85 -5.54
N ILE A 26 -7.07 18.77 -5.69
CA ILE A 26 -5.77 18.45 -6.31
C ILE A 26 -5.03 17.40 -5.49
N ILE A 27 -4.98 17.55 -4.16
CA ILE A 27 -4.36 16.55 -3.28
C ILE A 27 -5.07 15.20 -3.38
N ALA A 28 -6.40 15.18 -3.40
CA ALA A 28 -7.18 13.95 -3.52
C ALA A 28 -6.87 13.21 -4.83
N ILE A 29 -6.76 13.95 -5.95
CA ILE A 29 -6.36 13.38 -7.25
C ILE A 29 -4.95 12.77 -7.16
N LEU A 30 -3.99 13.50 -6.60
CA LEU A 30 -2.62 13.01 -6.44
C LEU A 30 -2.54 11.75 -5.58
N ILE A 31 -3.26 11.71 -4.46
CA ILE A 31 -3.34 10.54 -3.58
C ILE A 31 -4.01 9.37 -4.31
N GLY A 32 -5.10 9.61 -5.04
CA GLY A 32 -5.80 8.57 -5.80
C GLY A 32 -4.91 7.95 -6.89
N VAL A 33 -4.16 8.77 -7.62
CA VAL A 33 -3.18 8.30 -8.62
C VAL A 33 -2.06 7.50 -7.94
N ALA A 34 -1.51 8.00 -6.84
CA ALA A 34 -0.46 7.31 -6.09
C ALA A 34 -0.94 5.95 -5.54
N ALA A 35 -2.15 5.89 -4.97
CA ALA A 35 -2.78 4.66 -4.50
C ALA A 35 -3.04 3.67 -5.66
N GLY A 36 -3.48 4.17 -6.81
CA GLY A 36 -3.64 3.36 -8.03
C GLY A 36 -2.34 2.69 -8.47
N TYR A 37 -1.23 3.44 -8.52
CA TYR A 37 0.09 2.87 -8.78
C TYR A 37 0.53 1.89 -7.69
N GLY A 38 0.23 2.17 -6.42
CA GLY A 38 0.46 1.25 -5.31
C GLY A 38 -0.23 -0.10 -5.52
N ALA A 39 -1.49 -0.09 -5.95
CA ALA A 39 -2.25 -1.31 -6.26
C ALA A 39 -1.63 -2.09 -7.44
N VAL A 40 -1.13 -1.40 -8.46
CA VAL A 40 -0.42 -2.03 -9.60
C VAL A 40 0.88 -2.68 -9.13
N ILE A 41 1.69 -1.98 -8.33
CA ILE A 41 2.93 -2.53 -7.74
C ILE A 41 2.62 -3.76 -6.89
N PHE A 42 1.56 -3.70 -6.08
CA PHE A 42 1.15 -4.85 -5.27
C PHE A 42 0.75 -6.06 -6.13
N ARG A 43 0.03 -5.85 -7.24
CA ARG A 43 -0.25 -6.93 -8.19
C ARG A 43 1.02 -7.54 -8.79
N PHE A 44 2.02 -6.73 -9.11
CA PHE A 44 3.32 -7.24 -9.55
C PHE A 44 4.04 -8.03 -8.46
N ALA A 45 3.94 -7.61 -7.20
CA ALA A 45 4.51 -8.36 -6.07
C ALA A 45 3.85 -9.76 -5.93
N ILE A 46 2.52 -9.86 -6.08
CA ILE A 46 1.81 -11.15 -6.09
C ILE A 46 2.31 -12.02 -7.25
N LYS A 47 2.35 -11.47 -8.46
CA LYS A 47 2.81 -12.19 -9.66
C LYS A 47 4.25 -12.68 -9.53
N GLY A 48 5.14 -11.85 -8.98
CA GLY A 48 6.53 -12.21 -8.71
C GLY A 48 6.62 -13.34 -7.68
N ALA A 49 5.81 -13.31 -6.63
CA ALA A 49 5.74 -14.39 -5.65
C ALA A 49 5.18 -15.68 -6.26
N GLN A 50 4.10 -15.63 -7.04
CA GLN A 50 3.56 -16.79 -7.75
C GLN A 50 4.59 -17.41 -8.69
N TYR A 51 5.32 -16.58 -9.44
CA TYR A 51 6.40 -17.05 -10.29
C TYR A 51 7.52 -17.73 -9.49
N LEU A 52 7.86 -17.20 -8.31
CA LEU A 52 8.87 -17.80 -7.45
C LEU A 52 8.47 -19.19 -6.92
N PHE A 53 7.20 -19.38 -6.55
CA PHE A 53 6.72 -20.64 -5.95
C PHE A 53 6.24 -21.68 -6.97
N TYR A 54 5.56 -21.22 -8.04
CA TYR A 54 4.88 -22.09 -9.00
C TYR A 54 5.44 -21.97 -10.43
N GLN A 55 6.42 -21.09 -10.68
CA GLN A 55 6.92 -20.75 -12.02
C GLN A 55 5.81 -20.32 -13.00
N ASN A 56 4.68 -19.87 -12.45
CA ASN A 56 3.49 -19.46 -13.19
C ASN A 56 3.04 -18.07 -12.70
N THR A 57 2.54 -17.25 -13.62
CA THR A 57 2.06 -15.89 -13.38
C THR A 57 0.54 -15.76 -13.54
N ALA A 58 -0.13 -16.84 -13.97
CA ALA A 58 -1.59 -16.94 -14.01
C ALA A 58 -2.17 -16.90 -12.59
N ASP A 59 -3.46 -16.60 -12.46
CA ASP A 59 -4.10 -16.62 -11.15
C ASP A 59 -4.13 -18.07 -10.63
N PHE A 60 -3.92 -18.24 -9.32
CA PHE A 60 -3.79 -19.59 -8.72
C PHE A 60 -4.99 -20.50 -9.04
N LEU A 61 -6.19 -19.94 -9.14
CA LEU A 61 -7.39 -20.71 -9.46
C LEU A 61 -7.39 -21.29 -10.89
N GLU A 62 -6.67 -20.69 -11.83
CA GLU A 62 -6.62 -21.13 -13.23
C GLU A 62 -5.70 -22.34 -13.39
N PHE A 63 -4.53 -22.33 -12.75
CA PHE A 63 -3.52 -23.39 -12.90
C PHE A 63 -3.52 -24.41 -11.76
N GLN A 64 -4.36 -24.26 -10.73
CA GLN A 64 -4.38 -25.17 -9.58
C GLN A 64 -4.56 -26.65 -9.98
N HIS A 65 -5.23 -26.94 -11.09
CA HIS A 65 -5.46 -28.31 -11.54
C HIS A 65 -4.16 -29.00 -12.00
N GLU A 66 -3.18 -28.23 -12.46
CA GLU A 66 -1.87 -28.72 -12.90
C GLU A 66 -0.90 -28.92 -11.74
N VAL A 67 -1.17 -28.31 -10.58
CA VAL A 67 -0.31 -28.39 -9.40
C VAL A 67 -0.57 -29.69 -8.63
N PRO A 68 0.47 -30.50 -8.35
CA PRO A 68 0.37 -31.67 -7.50
C PRO A 68 -0.13 -31.34 -6.09
N PHE A 69 -0.92 -32.24 -5.48
CA PHE A 69 -1.54 -32.01 -4.18
C PHE A 69 -0.53 -31.71 -3.05
N TYR A 70 0.64 -32.35 -3.06
CA TYR A 70 1.67 -32.11 -2.04
C TYR A 70 2.22 -30.68 -2.10
N LEU A 71 2.39 -30.10 -3.29
CA LEU A 71 2.85 -28.70 -3.44
C LEU A 71 1.80 -27.71 -2.97
N LYS A 72 0.51 -28.00 -3.17
CA LYS A 72 -0.60 -27.17 -2.67
C LYS A 72 -0.62 -27.02 -1.15
N ILE A 73 -0.03 -27.96 -0.42
CA ILE A 73 0.08 -27.91 1.04
C ILE A 73 1.45 -27.34 1.45
N LEU A 74 2.52 -27.83 0.81
CA LEU A 74 3.89 -27.47 1.18
C LEU A 74 4.19 -25.98 0.92
N LEU A 75 3.76 -25.44 -0.23
CA LEU A 75 4.10 -24.08 -0.63
C LEU A 75 3.43 -23.01 0.24
N PRO A 76 2.13 -23.08 0.60
CA PRO A 76 1.56 -22.19 1.60
C PRO A 76 2.24 -22.30 2.97
N GLY A 77 2.63 -23.52 3.37
CA GLY A 77 3.39 -23.74 4.61
C GLY A 77 4.75 -23.02 4.60
N LEU A 78 5.50 -23.15 3.51
CA LEU A 78 6.77 -22.44 3.31
C LEU A 78 6.58 -20.93 3.23
N GLY A 79 5.54 -20.46 2.54
CA GLY A 79 5.19 -19.04 2.48
C GLY A 79 4.90 -18.48 3.88
N GLY A 80 4.14 -19.19 4.70
CA GLY A 80 3.90 -18.83 6.10
C GLY A 80 5.18 -18.81 6.95
N LEU A 81 6.10 -19.75 6.70
CA LEU A 81 7.40 -19.82 7.38
C LEU A 81 8.31 -18.62 7.03
N ILE A 82 8.16 -18.03 5.85
CA ILE A 82 8.89 -16.82 5.42
C ILE A 82 8.20 -15.57 5.95
N VAL A 83 6.88 -15.47 5.78
CA VAL A 83 6.08 -14.29 6.13
C VAL A 83 6.03 -14.07 7.65
N GLY A 84 5.93 -15.14 8.44
CA GLY A 84 5.86 -15.06 9.90
C GLY A 84 7.05 -14.30 10.53
N PRO A 85 8.30 -14.74 10.31
CA PRO A 85 9.50 -14.02 10.73
C PRO A 85 9.59 -12.61 10.17
N MET A 86 9.24 -12.42 8.89
CA MET A 86 9.29 -11.10 8.25
C MET A 86 8.42 -10.08 8.99
N ILE A 87 7.17 -10.44 9.30
CA ILE A 87 6.28 -9.58 10.10
C ILE A 87 6.81 -9.44 11.53
N TYR A 88 7.27 -10.53 12.15
CA TYR A 88 7.70 -10.51 13.55
C TYR A 88 8.91 -9.61 13.81
N TYR A 89 9.88 -9.59 12.90
CA TYR A 89 11.13 -8.84 13.04
C TYR A 89 11.06 -7.43 12.43
N TRP A 90 10.42 -7.23 11.27
CA TRP A 90 10.44 -5.91 10.60
C TRP A 90 9.26 -5.01 10.97
N ALA A 91 8.05 -5.54 11.11
CA ALA A 91 6.87 -4.73 11.41
C ALA A 91 5.77 -5.55 12.06
N ARG A 92 5.80 -5.67 13.39
CA ARG A 92 4.73 -6.33 14.17
C ARG A 92 3.36 -5.65 13.98
N GLU A 93 3.39 -4.35 13.67
CA GLU A 93 2.23 -3.52 13.33
C GLU A 93 1.61 -3.87 11.97
N ALA A 94 2.33 -4.60 11.09
CA ALA A 94 1.82 -5.02 9.78
C ALA A 94 0.87 -6.23 9.83
N LYS A 95 0.59 -6.75 11.03
CA LYS A 95 -0.43 -7.78 11.24
C LYS A 95 -1.83 -7.22 10.91
N GLY A 96 -2.77 -8.12 10.66
CA GLY A 96 -4.18 -7.75 10.47
C GLY A 96 -4.54 -7.32 9.05
N HIS A 97 -5.76 -6.81 8.91
CA HIS A 97 -6.47 -6.66 7.64
C HIS A 97 -6.30 -5.29 6.98
N GLY A 98 -5.50 -4.36 7.52
CA GLY A 98 -5.32 -3.02 6.96
C GLY A 98 -6.36 -2.02 7.45
N VAL A 99 -7.64 -2.33 7.22
CA VAL A 99 -8.75 -1.41 7.47
C VAL A 99 -8.79 -0.93 8.94
N PRO A 100 -8.74 -1.81 9.97
CA PRO A 100 -8.80 -1.34 11.36
C PRO A 100 -7.58 -0.50 11.74
N GLU A 101 -6.40 -0.81 11.20
CA GLU A 101 -5.18 -0.05 11.50
C GLU A 101 -5.20 1.35 10.86
N VAL A 102 -5.75 1.48 9.66
CA VAL A 102 -5.96 2.78 9.00
C VAL A 102 -7.03 3.59 9.74
N MET A 103 -8.14 2.96 10.13
CA MET A 103 -9.17 3.60 10.95
C MET A 103 -8.62 4.10 12.28
N GLU A 104 -7.83 3.28 12.99
CA GLU A 104 -7.16 3.66 14.24
C GLU A 104 -6.16 4.81 14.00
N ALA A 105 -5.40 4.75 12.90
CA ALA A 105 -4.43 5.79 12.58
C ALA A 105 -5.13 7.15 12.37
N VAL A 106 -6.24 7.17 11.64
CA VAL A 106 -7.03 8.39 11.41
C VAL A 106 -7.69 8.86 12.71
N ALA A 107 -8.30 7.96 13.49
CA ALA A 107 -9.07 8.32 14.68
C ALA A 107 -8.21 8.79 15.85
N VAL A 108 -7.04 8.18 16.08
CA VAL A 108 -6.26 8.37 17.32
C VAL A 108 -4.83 8.83 17.06
N LYS A 109 -4.26 8.55 15.87
CA LYS A 109 -2.84 8.84 15.56
C LYS A 109 -2.65 10.01 14.59
N GLY A 110 -3.71 10.77 14.30
CA GLY A 110 -3.68 11.91 13.38
C GLY A 110 -3.32 11.53 11.95
N GLY A 111 -3.73 10.34 11.50
CA GLY A 111 -3.47 9.79 10.16
C GLY A 111 -2.05 9.32 9.91
N ARG A 112 -1.20 9.25 10.95
CA ARG A 112 0.22 8.89 10.77
C ARG A 112 0.44 7.38 10.79
N ILE A 113 0.89 6.84 9.67
CA ILE A 113 1.31 5.44 9.51
C ILE A 113 2.79 5.39 9.13
N ARG A 114 3.55 4.48 9.75
CA ARG A 114 4.98 4.32 9.48
C ARG A 114 5.17 3.70 8.08
N PRO A 115 5.96 4.32 7.16
CA PRO A 115 6.13 3.80 5.79
C PRO A 115 6.63 2.35 5.71
N ARG A 116 7.47 1.94 6.67
CA ARG A 116 7.97 0.56 6.77
C ARG A 116 6.84 -0.47 6.95
N VAL A 117 5.74 -0.09 7.60
CA VAL A 117 4.60 -0.99 7.86
C VAL A 117 3.87 -1.28 6.54
N SER A 118 3.65 -0.24 5.72
CA SER A 118 3.05 -0.38 4.40
C SER A 118 3.88 -1.29 3.48
N LEU A 119 5.21 -1.08 3.44
CA LEU A 119 6.11 -1.93 2.64
C LEU A 119 6.08 -3.39 3.08
N VAL A 120 6.17 -3.65 4.40
CA VAL A 120 6.11 -5.03 4.91
C VAL A 120 4.75 -5.66 4.64
N LYS A 121 3.64 -4.92 4.74
CA LYS A 121 2.29 -5.44 4.45
C LYS A 121 2.11 -5.81 2.98
N ILE A 122 2.64 -5.01 2.05
CA ILE A 122 2.66 -5.31 0.61
C ILE A 122 3.45 -6.60 0.36
N LEU A 123 4.67 -6.71 0.90
CA LEU A 123 5.52 -7.89 0.70
C LEU A 123 4.94 -9.15 1.35
N ALA A 124 4.49 -9.05 2.59
CA ALA A 124 3.92 -10.17 3.35
C ALA A 124 2.67 -10.71 2.67
N SER A 125 1.79 -9.82 2.24
CA SER A 125 0.54 -10.22 1.59
C SER A 125 0.79 -10.70 0.17
N GLY A 126 1.74 -10.09 -0.55
CA GLY A 126 2.15 -10.55 -1.88
C GLY A 126 2.70 -11.98 -1.84
N LEU A 127 3.59 -12.27 -0.89
CA LEU A 127 4.13 -13.60 -0.66
C LEU A 127 3.06 -14.60 -0.21
N SER A 128 2.21 -14.21 0.75
CA SER A 128 1.14 -15.08 1.26
C SER A 128 0.11 -15.42 0.20
N ILE A 129 -0.34 -14.45 -0.60
CA ILE A 129 -1.24 -14.71 -1.74
C ILE A 129 -0.50 -15.54 -2.80
N GLY A 130 0.75 -15.17 -3.12
CA GLY A 130 1.51 -15.80 -4.18
C GLY A 130 1.88 -17.26 -3.92
N CYS A 131 2.04 -17.66 -2.65
CA CYS A 131 2.24 -19.07 -2.29
C CYS A 131 0.94 -19.88 -2.24
N GLY A 132 -0.24 -19.26 -2.39
CA GLY A 132 -1.54 -19.92 -2.32
C GLY A 132 -2.20 -19.87 -0.93
N GLY A 133 -1.83 -18.90 -0.09
CA GLY A 133 -2.45 -18.67 1.21
C GLY A 133 -3.90 -18.18 1.08
N SER A 134 -4.75 -18.53 2.06
CA SER A 134 -6.15 -18.12 2.10
C SER A 134 -6.30 -16.67 2.61
N VAL A 135 -5.88 -15.71 1.79
CA VAL A 135 -5.94 -14.29 2.09
C VAL A 135 -6.35 -13.47 0.87
N GLY A 136 -7.07 -12.37 1.12
CA GLY A 136 -7.52 -11.44 0.09
C GLY A 136 -6.52 -10.31 -0.16
N ARG A 137 -6.66 -9.68 -1.33
CA ARG A 137 -5.89 -8.49 -1.74
C ARG A 137 -6.39 -7.18 -1.14
N GLU A 138 -7.50 -7.19 -0.42
CA GLU A 138 -8.17 -5.96 0.03
C GLU A 138 -7.37 -5.22 1.09
N GLY A 139 -6.82 -5.91 2.08
CA GLY A 139 -6.12 -5.27 3.19
C GLY A 139 -4.87 -4.46 2.82
N PRO A 140 -3.99 -4.95 1.93
CA PRO A 140 -2.79 -4.21 1.50
C PRO A 140 -3.06 -3.04 0.55
N MET A 141 -4.26 -2.99 -0.05
CA MET A 141 -4.65 -1.89 -0.94
C MET A 141 -5.22 -0.68 -0.19
N VAL A 142 -5.48 -0.83 1.12
CA VAL A 142 -6.05 0.21 2.00
C VAL A 142 -4.95 1.01 2.69
#